data_AF-A0A378MHZ1-F1
#
_entry.id   AF-A0A378MHZ1-F1
#
_cell.length_a   1.000
_cell.length_b   1.000
_cell.length_c   1.000
_cell.angle_alpha   90.00
_cell.angle_beta   90.00
_cell.angle_gamma   90.00
#
_symmetry.space_group_name_H-M   'P 1'
#
loop_
_entity.id
_entity.type
_entity.pdbx_description
1 polymer ?
#
loop_
_entity_poly.entity_id
_entity_poly.type
_entity_poly.pdbx_seq_one_letter_code
_entity_poly.pdbx_strand_id
1 'polypeptide(L)'
;MEIEKLKVFYFKKLSEWQLIHSFLKRYWVIFISIALLMIAFFIVALITTQLALLIVSTILLFLGLPFVYYLLIIRRARKYIRIHYRLNNFDDIAKLKRYILAAYLRKNGFATKDDLDRLLVLLDTTLTNKHVFRQTPLMLTFIFGLICASIFTVLIENALFPLYTPLEKIITAVLLLIGTILLYFLIRAIWRLVTRGAVLKLQSTYHLKQEIIAIQTLLLVGENTTYHPFLEMKSKVEKNDFLTELVNAKTFF
;
A
#
# COMPACT_ATOMS: atom_id res chain seq x y z
N MET A 1 -8.49 17.33 10.91
CA MET A 1 -8.67 17.65 9.47
C MET A 1 -7.34 17.91 8.77
N GLU A 2 -6.39 18.62 9.39
CA GLU A 2 -5.07 18.98 8.83
C GLU A 2 -4.12 17.79 8.60
N ILE A 3 -4.00 16.88 9.58
CA ILE A 3 -3.17 15.66 9.46
C ILE A 3 -3.66 14.75 8.33
N GLU A 4 -4.97 14.74 8.06
CA GLU A 4 -5.56 13.94 6.98
C GLU A 4 -5.25 14.55 5.62
N LYS A 5 -5.27 15.89 5.49
CA LYS A 5 -4.77 16.60 4.29
C LYS A 5 -3.28 16.31 4.05
N LEU A 6 -2.44 16.30 5.10
CA LEU A 6 -1.02 15.94 4.99
C LEU A 6 -0.83 14.50 4.49
N LYS A 7 -1.59 13.55 5.04
CA LYS A 7 -1.56 12.15 4.61
C LYS A 7 -2.02 12.02 3.16
N VAL A 8 -3.06 12.74 2.75
CA VAL A 8 -3.51 12.78 1.36
C VAL A 8 -2.45 13.40 0.44
N PHE A 9 -1.80 14.49 0.85
CA PHE A 9 -0.71 15.07 0.07
C PHE A 9 0.46 14.09 -0.10
N TYR A 10 0.95 13.51 1.00
CA TYR A 10 2.11 12.61 0.97
C TYR A 10 1.82 11.27 0.27
N PHE A 11 0.70 10.60 0.59
CA PHE A 11 0.37 9.27 0.04
C PHE A 11 -0.40 9.28 -1.27
N LYS A 12 -1.08 10.37 -1.62
CA LYS A 12 -1.81 10.48 -2.89
C LYS A 12 -0.98 11.31 -3.87
N LYS A 13 -0.71 12.58 -3.56
CA LYS A 13 -0.03 13.48 -4.50
C LYS A 13 1.48 13.20 -4.68
N LEU A 14 2.18 12.81 -3.61
CA LEU A 14 3.61 12.50 -3.60
C LEU A 14 3.94 11.00 -3.69
N SER A 15 2.93 10.16 -3.94
CA SER A 15 3.18 8.76 -4.24
C SER A 15 3.96 8.66 -5.54
N GLU A 16 5.12 8.01 -5.46
CA GLU A 16 5.95 7.63 -6.63
C GLU A 16 5.09 7.00 -7.71
N TRP A 17 4.09 6.22 -7.30
CA TRP A 17 3.14 5.58 -8.19
C TRP A 17 2.21 6.57 -8.88
N GLN A 18 1.68 7.59 -8.21
CA GLN A 18 0.70 8.49 -8.85
C GLN A 18 1.35 9.46 -9.86
N LEU A 19 2.59 9.87 -9.59
CA LEU A 19 3.42 10.69 -10.50
C LEU A 19 3.82 9.93 -11.78
N ILE A 20 4.03 8.62 -11.65
CA ILE A 20 4.48 7.73 -12.73
C ILE A 20 3.27 7.11 -13.48
N HIS A 21 2.19 6.81 -12.77
CA HIS A 21 1.04 6.07 -13.30
C HIS A 21 0.17 6.87 -14.27
N SER A 22 -0.02 8.18 -14.07
CA SER A 22 -0.77 8.99 -15.04
C SER A 22 -0.14 8.94 -16.43
N PHE A 23 1.19 8.86 -16.48
CA PHE A 23 1.97 8.77 -17.71
C PHE A 23 2.05 7.34 -18.28
N LEU A 24 2.19 6.35 -17.40
CA LEU A 24 2.33 4.95 -17.82
C LEU A 24 1.02 4.23 -18.12
N LYS A 25 -0.15 4.82 -17.84
CA LYS A 25 -1.46 4.20 -18.08
C LYS A 25 -1.60 3.60 -19.50
N ARG A 26 -1.18 4.33 -20.54
CA ARG A 26 -1.23 3.84 -21.93
C ARG A 26 -0.28 2.66 -22.18
N TYR A 27 0.91 2.67 -21.56
CA TYR A 27 1.91 1.62 -21.70
C TYR A 27 1.59 0.37 -20.87
N TRP A 28 0.91 0.54 -19.74
CA TRP A 28 0.37 -0.57 -18.95
C TRP A 28 -0.68 -1.34 -19.75
N VAL A 29 -1.59 -0.66 -20.44
CA VAL A 29 -2.56 -1.34 -21.32
C VAL A 29 -1.84 -2.15 -22.39
N ILE A 30 -0.84 -1.56 -23.07
CA ILE A 30 -0.05 -2.27 -24.09
C ILE A 30 0.71 -3.46 -23.50
N PHE A 31 1.34 -3.29 -22.34
CA PHE A 31 2.07 -4.36 -21.64
C PHE A 31 1.13 -5.51 -21.27
N ILE A 32 -0.03 -5.21 -20.69
CA ILE A 32 -1.03 -6.22 -20.33
C ILE A 32 -1.53 -6.94 -21.58
N SER A 33 -1.83 -6.23 -22.67
CA SER A 33 -2.23 -6.85 -23.94
C SER A 33 -1.17 -7.82 -24.46
N ILE A 34 0.11 -7.42 -24.45
CA ILE A 34 1.22 -8.28 -24.90
C ILE A 34 1.39 -9.49 -23.98
N ALA A 35 1.35 -9.28 -22.65
CA ALA A 35 1.46 -10.37 -21.68
C ALA A 35 0.32 -11.39 -21.86
N LEU A 36 -0.90 -10.92 -22.10
CA LEU A 36 -2.07 -11.78 -22.34
C LEU A 36 -1.90 -12.59 -23.64
N LEU A 37 -1.35 -11.96 -24.69
CA LEU A 37 -1.01 -12.63 -25.95
C LEU A 37 0.05 -13.73 -25.76
N MET A 38 1.08 -13.46 -24.96
CA MET A 38 2.14 -14.43 -24.65
C MET A 38 1.61 -15.61 -23.81
N ILE A 39 0.71 -15.34 -22.86
CA ILE A 39 0.03 -16.38 -22.07
C ILE A 39 -0.89 -17.22 -22.97
N ALA A 40 -1.67 -16.59 -23.86
CA ALA A 40 -2.50 -17.30 -24.82
C ALA A 40 -1.66 -18.20 -25.75
N PHE A 41 -0.53 -17.71 -26.23
CA PHE A 41 0.42 -18.49 -27.02
C PHE A 41 0.98 -19.70 -26.26
N PHE A 42 1.30 -19.51 -24.98
CA PHE A 42 1.73 -20.61 -24.10
C PHE A 42 0.64 -21.67 -23.89
N ILE A 43 -0.62 -21.25 -23.73
CA ILE A 43 -1.76 -22.18 -23.62
C ILE A 43 -1.94 -22.99 -24.91
N VAL A 44 -1.83 -22.35 -26.08
CA VAL A 44 -1.89 -23.07 -27.38
C VAL A 44 -0.73 -24.06 -27.52
N ALA A 45 0.48 -23.69 -27.09
CA ALA A 45 1.64 -24.57 -27.08
C ALA A 45 1.45 -25.79 -26.15
N LEU A 46 0.77 -25.61 -25.00
CA LEU A 46 0.41 -26.71 -24.11
C LEU A 46 -0.59 -27.68 -24.75
N ILE A 47 -1.62 -27.16 -25.43
CA ILE A 47 -2.68 -27.98 -26.06
C ILE A 47 -2.14 -28.78 -27.24
N THR A 48 -1.25 -28.18 -28.04
CA THR A 48 -0.69 -28.83 -29.23
C THR A 48 0.34 -29.91 -28.91
N THR A 49 0.81 -30.01 -27.67
CA THR A 49 1.81 -31.00 -27.19
C THR A 49 3.13 -31.03 -27.97
N GLN A 50 3.36 -30.05 -28.84
CA GLN A 50 4.61 -29.96 -29.62
C GLN A 50 5.73 -29.41 -28.74
N LEU A 51 6.71 -30.27 -28.46
CA LEU A 51 7.80 -30.00 -27.52
C LEU A 51 8.62 -28.75 -27.92
N ALA A 52 8.84 -28.52 -29.21
CA ALA A 52 9.51 -27.34 -29.73
C ALA A 52 8.74 -26.03 -29.42
N LEU A 53 7.42 -26.02 -29.64
CA LEU A 53 6.56 -24.88 -29.33
C LEU A 53 6.47 -24.61 -27.83
N LEU A 54 6.48 -25.66 -27.01
CA LEU A 54 6.46 -25.55 -25.56
C LEU A 54 7.76 -24.93 -25.03
N ILE A 55 8.92 -25.34 -25.55
CA ILE A 55 10.22 -24.72 -25.20
C ILE A 55 10.24 -23.24 -25.59
N VAL A 56 9.87 -22.92 -26.84
CA VAL A 56 9.87 -21.53 -27.34
C VAL A 56 8.93 -20.65 -26.53
N SER A 57 7.70 -21.09 -26.27
CA SER A 57 6.72 -20.33 -25.49
C SER A 57 7.16 -20.15 -24.03
N THR A 58 7.83 -21.14 -23.42
CA THR A 58 8.38 -21.03 -22.06
C THR A 58 9.49 -19.99 -21.99
N ILE A 59 10.43 -20.01 -22.94
CA ILE A 59 11.49 -19.00 -23.05
C ILE A 59 10.88 -17.61 -23.24
N LEU A 60 9.88 -17.50 -24.12
CA LEU A 60 9.19 -16.24 -24.39
C LEU A 60 8.56 -15.69 -23.11
N LEU A 61 7.92 -16.53 -22.30
CA LEU A 61 7.24 -16.11 -21.07
C LEU A 61 8.22 -15.75 -19.94
N PHE A 62 9.31 -16.51 -19.76
CA PHE A 62 10.29 -16.26 -18.71
C PHE A 62 11.29 -15.15 -19.02
N LEU A 63 11.74 -15.03 -20.26
CA LEU A 63 12.72 -14.01 -20.67
C LEU A 63 12.05 -12.83 -21.38
N GLY A 64 11.10 -13.10 -22.25
CA GLY A 64 10.41 -12.06 -23.03
C GLY A 64 9.52 -11.17 -22.17
N LEU A 65 8.79 -11.72 -21.20
CA LEU A 65 7.88 -10.91 -20.37
C LEU A 65 8.63 -9.90 -19.49
N PRO A 66 9.70 -10.28 -18.75
CA PRO A 66 10.55 -9.31 -18.05
C PRO A 66 11.23 -8.32 -18.99
N PHE A 67 11.64 -8.75 -20.19
CA PHE A 67 12.27 -7.87 -21.17
C PHE A 67 11.31 -6.81 -21.72
N VAL A 68 10.08 -7.22 -22.06
CA VAL A 68 9.01 -6.31 -22.51
C VAL A 68 8.61 -5.37 -21.38
N TYR A 69 8.53 -5.86 -20.13
CA TYR A 69 8.32 -5.03 -18.94
C TYR A 69 9.42 -3.96 -18.82
N TYR A 70 10.68 -4.37 -18.94
CA TYR A 70 11.81 -3.45 -18.87
C TYR A 70 11.77 -2.38 -19.96
N LEU A 71 11.50 -2.77 -21.22
CA LEU A 71 11.48 -1.83 -22.34
C LEU A 71 10.29 -0.86 -22.29
N LEU A 72 9.09 -1.36 -22.02
CA LEU A 72 7.87 -0.55 -22.06
C LEU A 72 7.67 0.27 -20.80
N ILE A 73 7.98 -0.28 -19.64
CA ILE A 73 7.72 0.36 -18.35
C ILE A 73 9.00 1.02 -17.82
N ILE A 74 10.05 0.25 -17.52
CA ILE A 74 11.24 0.77 -16.81
C ILE A 74 12.01 1.80 -17.66
N ARG A 75 12.29 1.50 -18.93
CA ARG A 75 13.10 2.38 -19.79
C ARG A 75 12.36 3.68 -20.10
N ARG A 76 11.05 3.62 -20.35
CA ARG A 76 10.23 4.81 -20.58
C ARG A 76 10.03 5.62 -19.31
N ALA A 77 9.84 4.97 -18.16
CA ALA A 77 9.82 5.64 -16.86
C ALA A 77 11.11 6.43 -16.63
N ARG A 78 12.29 5.81 -16.83
CA ARG A 78 13.58 6.49 -16.69
C ARG A 78 13.73 7.68 -17.65
N LYS A 79 13.33 7.53 -18.92
CA LYS A 79 13.38 8.62 -19.89
C LYS A 79 12.47 9.78 -19.47
N TYR A 80 11.26 9.47 -19.01
CA TYR A 80 10.30 10.48 -18.55
C TYR A 80 10.78 11.21 -17.30
N ILE A 81 11.29 10.48 -16.30
CA ILE A 81 11.90 11.04 -15.09
C ILE A 81 13.06 11.97 -15.45
N ARG A 82 13.92 11.56 -16.38
CA ARG A 82 15.05 12.37 -16.82
C ARG A 82 14.62 13.64 -17.56
N ILE A 83 13.62 13.56 -18.45
CA ILE A 83 13.19 14.69 -19.27
C ILE A 83 12.39 15.70 -18.44
N HIS A 84 11.39 15.22 -17.70
CA HIS A 84 10.47 16.11 -16.99
C HIS A 84 11.01 16.48 -15.61
N TYR A 85 11.50 15.54 -14.83
CA TYR A 85 11.97 15.81 -13.46
C TYR A 85 13.46 16.19 -13.41
N ARG A 86 14.22 16.08 -14.52
CA ARG A 86 15.67 16.31 -14.58
C ARG A 86 16.45 15.52 -13.52
N LEU A 87 15.96 14.33 -13.17
CA LEU A 87 16.60 13.41 -12.23
C LEU A 87 17.36 12.34 -13.02
N ASN A 88 18.58 12.03 -12.59
CA ASN A 88 19.43 11.07 -13.30
C ASN A 88 19.19 9.64 -12.80
N ASN A 89 18.91 9.48 -11.49
CA ASN A 89 18.69 8.20 -10.84
C ASN A 89 17.36 8.14 -10.08
N PHE A 90 16.87 6.91 -9.84
CA PHE A 90 15.71 6.67 -8.99
C PHE A 90 15.95 7.09 -7.54
N ASP A 91 17.18 7.02 -7.05
CA ASP A 91 17.57 7.50 -5.72
C ASP A 91 17.35 9.02 -5.55
N ASP A 92 17.43 9.77 -6.64
CA ASP A 92 17.16 11.20 -6.64
C ASP A 92 15.66 11.51 -6.46
N ILE A 93 14.77 10.55 -6.77
CA ILE A 93 13.32 10.69 -6.57
C ILE A 93 13.01 10.70 -5.07
N ALA A 94 13.65 9.83 -4.29
CA ALA A 94 13.47 9.82 -2.84
C ALA A 94 13.92 11.15 -2.21
N LYS A 95 15.05 11.70 -2.67
CA LYS A 95 15.54 13.03 -2.27
C LYS A 95 14.60 14.15 -2.70
N LEU A 96 14.07 14.09 -3.93
CA LEU A 96 13.09 15.07 -4.43
C LEU A 96 11.79 15.02 -3.62
N LYS A 97 11.28 13.83 -3.32
CA LYS A 97 10.07 13.61 -2.50
C LYS A 97 10.24 14.22 -1.11
N ARG A 98 11.39 13.99 -0.47
CA ARG A 98 11.77 14.63 0.80
C ARG A 98 11.81 16.14 0.70
N TYR A 99 12.42 16.67 -0.35
CA TYR A 99 12.49 18.10 -0.57
C TYR A 99 11.10 18.74 -0.75
N ILE A 100 10.24 18.15 -1.60
CA ILE A 100 8.88 18.65 -1.83
C ILE A 100 8.07 18.59 -0.53
N LEU A 101 8.21 17.52 0.27
CA LEU A 101 7.57 17.42 1.58
C LEU A 101 8.08 18.52 2.52
N ALA A 102 9.39 18.75 2.59
CA ALA A 102 9.97 19.81 3.42
C ALA A 102 9.55 21.22 2.98
N ALA A 103 9.52 21.48 1.67
CA ALA A 103 9.08 22.76 1.10
C ALA A 103 7.58 23.00 1.37
N TYR A 104 6.76 21.95 1.25
CA TYR A 104 5.36 22.00 1.60
C TYR A 104 5.15 22.26 3.10
N LEU A 105 5.86 21.57 3.99
CA LEU A 105 5.79 21.80 5.44
C LEU A 105 6.18 23.23 5.81
N ARG A 106 7.29 23.73 5.25
CA ARG A 106 7.78 25.10 5.46
C ARG A 106 6.76 26.16 5.03
N LYS A 107 6.08 25.96 3.89
CA LYS A 107 5.04 26.87 3.40
C LYS A 107 3.82 26.93 4.33
N ASN A 108 3.58 25.86 5.09
CA ASN A 108 2.47 25.75 6.04
C ASN A 108 2.87 26.10 7.48
N GLY A 109 4.00 26.78 7.68
CA GLY A 109 4.45 27.25 8.99
C GLY A 109 5.29 26.24 9.78
N PHE A 110 5.55 25.04 9.27
CA PHE A 110 6.42 24.05 9.89
C PHE A 110 7.85 24.17 9.34
N ALA A 111 8.50 25.29 9.65
CA ALA A 111 9.81 25.64 9.09
C ALA A 111 10.97 25.23 10.00
N THR A 112 10.74 25.19 11.32
CA THR A 112 11.78 24.95 12.32
C THR A 112 11.71 23.55 12.89
N LYS A 113 12.79 23.12 13.56
CA LYS A 113 12.84 21.86 14.29
C LYS A 113 11.70 21.73 15.31
N ASP A 114 11.46 22.78 16.07
CA ASP A 114 10.44 22.81 17.12
C ASP A 114 9.03 22.66 16.54
N ASP A 115 8.78 23.24 15.36
CA ASP A 115 7.50 23.06 14.66
C ASP A 115 7.32 21.61 14.18
N LEU A 116 8.38 21.00 13.67
CA LEU A 116 8.37 19.59 13.25
C LEU A 116 8.18 18.64 14.44
N ASP A 117 8.75 18.96 15.60
CA ASP A 117 8.54 18.19 16.84
C ASP A 117 7.08 18.27 17.31
N ARG A 118 6.45 19.45 17.25
CA ARG A 118 5.01 19.60 17.50
C ARG A 118 4.19 18.76 16.53
N LEU A 119 4.57 18.72 15.26
CA LEU A 119 3.90 17.91 14.25
C LEU A 119 4.08 16.40 14.51
N LEU A 120 5.24 15.96 14.99
CA LEU A 120 5.47 14.57 15.41
C LEU A 120 4.60 14.17 16.60
N VAL A 121 4.46 15.05 17.60
CA VAL A 121 3.56 14.83 18.76
C VAL A 121 2.09 14.74 18.31
N LEU A 122 1.68 15.59 17.36
CA LEU A 122 0.35 15.51 16.75
C LEU A 122 0.14 14.21 15.94
N LEU A 123 1.17 13.71 15.26
CA LEU A 123 1.09 12.40 14.63
C LEU A 123 0.98 11.27 15.67
N ASP A 124 1.75 11.33 16.75
CA ASP A 124 1.75 10.31 17.80
C ASP A 124 0.42 10.24 18.56
N THR A 125 -0.22 11.38 18.82
CA THR A 125 -1.58 11.41 19.40
C THR A 125 -2.63 10.79 18.47
N THR A 126 -2.47 10.90 17.14
CA THR A 126 -3.32 10.15 16.20
C THR A 126 -3.01 8.65 16.12
N LEU A 127 -1.82 8.23 16.56
CA LEU A 127 -1.41 6.83 16.61
C LEU A 127 -1.86 6.16 17.92
N THR A 128 -1.76 6.83 19.07
CA THR A 128 -2.19 6.30 20.38
C THR A 128 -3.70 6.04 20.43
N ASN A 129 -4.53 6.92 19.87
CA ASN A 129 -5.97 6.66 19.73
C ASN A 129 -6.30 5.43 18.87
N LYS A 130 -5.37 4.96 18.02
CA LYS A 130 -5.51 3.74 17.22
C LYS A 130 -4.88 2.50 17.84
N HIS A 131 -3.99 2.66 18.83
CA HIS A 131 -3.42 1.51 19.54
C HIS A 131 -4.45 0.80 20.42
N VAL A 132 -5.48 1.50 20.89
CA VAL A 132 -6.69 0.93 21.52
C VAL A 132 -7.38 -0.06 20.57
N PHE A 133 -7.33 0.19 19.25
CA PHE A 133 -7.85 -0.69 18.20
C PHE A 133 -7.01 -1.96 17.98
N ARG A 134 -5.80 -2.04 18.56
CA ARG A 134 -4.86 -3.16 18.38
C ARG A 134 -4.95 -4.20 19.49
N GLN A 135 -5.43 -3.82 20.68
CA GLN A 135 -5.71 -4.75 21.80
C GLN A 135 -7.17 -5.24 21.85
N THR A 136 -8.12 -4.45 21.35
CA THR A 136 -9.51 -4.85 21.12
C THR A 136 -9.72 -6.14 20.30
N PRO A 137 -8.93 -6.51 19.26
CA PRO A 137 -9.20 -7.71 18.47
C PRO A 137 -9.13 -9.01 19.28
N LEU A 138 -8.31 -9.08 20.35
CA LEU A 138 -8.17 -10.28 21.19
C LEU A 138 -9.39 -10.47 22.11
N MET A 139 -9.84 -9.39 22.74
CA MET A 139 -11.02 -9.44 23.62
C MET A 139 -12.30 -9.66 22.83
N LEU A 140 -12.44 -9.02 21.66
CA LEU A 140 -13.59 -9.24 20.76
C LEU A 140 -13.59 -10.62 20.11
N THR A 141 -12.44 -11.18 19.71
CA THR A 141 -12.42 -12.58 19.22
C THR A 141 -12.81 -13.57 20.30
N PHE A 142 -12.44 -13.32 21.56
CA PHE A 142 -12.88 -14.13 22.69
C PHE A 142 -14.40 -14.02 22.91
N ILE A 143 -14.94 -12.79 22.97
CA ILE A 143 -16.39 -12.55 23.14
C ILE A 143 -17.19 -13.15 21.97
N PHE A 144 -16.72 -12.99 20.73
CA PHE A 144 -17.38 -13.57 19.55
C PHE A 144 -17.28 -15.10 19.51
N GLY A 145 -16.16 -15.67 19.95
CA GLY A 145 -16.03 -17.11 20.13
C GLY A 145 -17.06 -17.64 21.14
N LEU A 146 -17.28 -16.89 22.22
CA LEU A 146 -18.27 -17.19 23.25
C LEU A 146 -19.71 -17.09 22.72
N ILE A 147 -20.02 -16.07 21.91
CA ILE A 147 -21.32 -15.92 21.23
C ILE A 147 -21.54 -17.09 20.25
N CYS A 148 -20.54 -17.43 19.43
CA CYS A 148 -20.65 -18.57 18.50
C CYS A 148 -20.86 -19.89 19.25
N ALA A 149 -20.14 -20.11 20.35
CA ALA A 149 -20.32 -21.29 21.20
C ALA A 149 -21.72 -21.34 21.83
N SER A 150 -22.26 -20.21 22.29
CA SER A 150 -23.62 -20.15 22.85
C SER A 150 -24.71 -20.45 21.80
N ILE A 151 -24.61 -19.86 20.61
CA ILE A 151 -25.51 -20.13 19.49
C ILE A 151 -25.42 -21.59 19.05
N PHE A 152 -24.21 -22.15 19.04
CA PHE A 152 -23.99 -23.55 18.71
C PHE A 152 -24.60 -24.50 19.73
N THR A 153 -24.51 -24.17 21.02
CA THR A 153 -25.10 -24.96 22.10
C THR A 153 -26.62 -24.99 21.98
N VAL A 154 -27.24 -23.83 21.70
CA VAL A 154 -28.70 -23.72 21.47
C VAL A 154 -29.13 -24.44 20.19
N LEU A 155 -28.32 -24.41 19.12
CA LEU A 155 -28.59 -25.13 17.88
C LEU A 155 -28.48 -26.65 18.06
N ILE A 156 -27.48 -27.12 18.81
CA ILE A 156 -27.33 -28.54 19.19
C ILE A 156 -28.57 -28.99 19.96
N GLU A 157 -28.98 -28.23 20.97
CA GLU A 157 -30.13 -28.56 21.80
C GLU A 157 -31.42 -28.64 20.98
N ASN A 158 -31.70 -27.65 20.13
CA ASN A 158 -32.92 -27.62 19.31
C ASN A 158 -32.90 -28.57 18.11
N ALA A 159 -31.75 -28.89 17.53
CA ALA A 159 -31.66 -29.73 16.33
C ALA A 159 -31.49 -31.23 16.64
N LEU A 160 -30.87 -31.60 17.78
CA LEU A 160 -30.63 -33.00 18.14
C LEU A 160 -31.75 -33.63 18.97
N PHE A 161 -32.46 -32.85 19.78
CA PHE A 161 -33.58 -33.35 20.59
C PHE A 161 -34.76 -33.91 19.79
N PRO A 162 -35.22 -33.31 18.68
CA PRO A 162 -36.39 -33.79 17.94
C PRO A 162 -36.10 -35.00 17.04
N LEU A 163 -34.84 -35.43 16.91
CA LEU A 163 -34.46 -36.56 16.06
C LEU A 163 -34.70 -37.89 16.80
N TYR A 164 -35.33 -38.85 16.14
CA TYR A 164 -35.72 -40.12 16.76
C TYR A 164 -34.67 -41.22 16.55
N THR A 165 -33.90 -41.18 15.45
CA THR A 165 -32.90 -42.21 15.15
C THR A 165 -31.49 -41.78 15.58
N PRO A 166 -30.67 -42.70 16.14
CA PRO A 166 -29.29 -42.37 16.54
C PRO A 166 -28.42 -41.99 15.35
N LEU A 167 -28.73 -42.52 14.16
CA LEU A 167 -28.00 -42.25 12.91
C LEU A 167 -28.23 -40.81 12.44
N GLU A 168 -29.47 -40.31 12.47
CA GLU A 168 -29.80 -38.91 12.17
C GLU A 168 -29.15 -37.93 13.16
N LYS A 169 -29.08 -38.30 14.44
CA LYS A 169 -28.38 -37.49 15.47
C LYS A 169 -26.90 -37.35 15.15
N ILE A 170 -26.23 -38.45 14.81
CA ILE A 170 -24.80 -38.45 14.47
C ILE A 170 -24.55 -37.62 13.21
N ILE A 171 -25.37 -37.79 12.16
CA ILE A 171 -25.22 -37.03 10.90
C ILE A 171 -25.44 -35.53 11.14
N THR A 172 -26.49 -35.15 11.86
CA THR A 172 -26.80 -33.75 12.17
C THR A 172 -25.72 -33.11 13.04
N ALA A 173 -25.17 -33.83 14.02
CA ALA A 173 -24.06 -33.36 14.86
C ALA A 173 -22.79 -33.10 14.03
N VAL A 174 -22.45 -33.99 13.10
CA VAL A 174 -21.29 -33.82 12.21
C VAL A 174 -21.48 -32.61 11.27
N LEU A 175 -22.67 -32.45 10.69
CA LEU A 175 -22.99 -31.30 9.84
C LEU A 175 -22.91 -29.97 10.59
N LEU A 176 -23.42 -29.93 11.82
CA LEU A 176 -23.33 -28.77 12.71
C LEU A 176 -21.87 -28.43 13.05
N LEU A 177 -21.05 -29.44 13.34
CA LEU A 177 -19.62 -29.25 13.64
C LEU A 177 -18.87 -28.67 12.44
N ILE A 178 -19.10 -29.22 11.24
CA ILE A 178 -18.51 -28.70 9.99
C ILE A 178 -18.98 -27.26 9.72
N GLY A 179 -20.28 -26.99 9.86
CA GLY A 179 -20.83 -25.65 9.67
C GLY A 179 -20.20 -24.59 10.59
N THR A 180 -19.92 -24.96 11.83
CA THR A 180 -19.29 -24.07 12.82
C THR A 180 -17.85 -23.76 12.50
N ILE A 181 -17.09 -24.76 12.05
CA ILE A 181 -15.72 -24.57 11.57
C ILE A 181 -15.73 -23.59 10.39
N LEU A 182 -16.63 -23.79 9.41
CA LEU A 182 -16.76 -22.91 8.26
C LEU A 182 -17.13 -21.47 8.65
N LEU A 183 -18.10 -21.30 9.55
CA LEU A 183 -18.54 -20.00 10.04
C LEU A 183 -17.42 -19.26 10.77
N TYR A 184 -16.64 -19.96 11.61
CA TYR A 184 -15.46 -19.41 12.28
C TYR A 184 -14.41 -18.91 11.27
N PHE A 185 -14.12 -19.69 10.23
CA PHE A 185 -13.18 -19.28 9.18
C PHE A 185 -13.69 -18.06 8.39
N LEU A 186 -14.98 -18.03 8.06
CA LEU A 186 -15.59 -16.95 7.30
C LEU A 186 -15.58 -15.63 8.09
N ILE A 187 -15.94 -15.67 9.37
CA ILE A 187 -15.86 -14.51 10.26
C ILE A 187 -14.41 -14.04 10.42
N ARG A 188 -13.46 -14.97 10.59
CA ARG A 188 -12.03 -14.64 10.68
C ARG A 188 -11.52 -13.97 9.40
N ALA A 189 -12.01 -14.39 8.23
CA ALA A 189 -11.67 -13.77 6.95
C ALA A 189 -12.24 -12.34 6.83
N ILE A 190 -13.51 -12.15 7.17
CA ILE A 190 -14.15 -10.82 7.20
C ILE A 190 -13.39 -9.89 8.16
N TRP A 191 -13.03 -10.38 9.35
CA TRP A 191 -12.27 -9.59 10.33
C TRP A 191 -10.88 -9.20 9.83
N ARG A 192 -10.16 -10.12 9.16
CA ARG A 192 -8.88 -9.79 8.52
C ARG A 192 -9.04 -8.70 7.46
N LEU A 193 -10.15 -8.68 6.72
CA LEU A 193 -10.42 -7.63 5.73
C LEU A 193 -10.71 -6.27 6.39
N VAL A 194 -11.51 -6.25 7.45
CA VAL A 194 -11.82 -5.02 8.20
C VAL A 194 -10.57 -4.46 8.90
N THR A 195 -9.76 -5.32 9.52
CA THR A 195 -8.53 -4.89 10.21
C THR A 195 -7.42 -4.47 9.26
N ARG A 196 -7.35 -5.01 8.04
CA ARG A 196 -6.37 -4.58 7.01
C ARG A 196 -6.43 -3.08 6.74
N GLY A 197 -7.64 -2.48 6.69
CA GLY A 197 -7.79 -1.05 6.48
C GLY A 197 -7.17 -0.20 7.59
N ALA A 198 -7.28 -0.64 8.85
CA ALA A 198 -6.68 0.04 10.00
C ALA A 198 -5.14 -0.12 10.03
N VAL A 199 -4.64 -1.33 9.72
CA VAL A 199 -3.20 -1.62 9.66
C VAL A 199 -2.50 -0.80 8.57
N LEU A 200 -3.09 -0.71 7.38
CA LEU A 200 -2.55 0.11 6.29
C LEU A 200 -2.48 1.60 6.66
N LYS A 201 -3.50 2.12 7.38
CA LYS A 201 -3.50 3.50 7.89
C LYS A 201 -2.43 3.74 8.98
N LEU A 202 -2.08 2.73 9.77
CA LEU A 202 -1.03 2.80 10.79
C LEU A 202 0.36 2.81 10.14
N GLN A 203 0.61 1.89 9.21
CA GLN A 203 1.86 1.81 8.46
C GLN A 203 2.12 3.10 7.68
N SER A 204 1.11 3.68 7.04
CA SER A 204 1.26 4.95 6.34
C SER A 204 1.63 6.10 7.29
N THR A 205 1.01 6.15 8.47
CA THR A 205 1.35 7.18 9.46
C THR A 205 2.79 7.02 9.98
N TYR A 206 3.26 5.78 10.15
CA TYR A 206 4.63 5.47 10.54
C TYR A 206 5.67 5.88 9.48
N HIS A 207 5.40 5.58 8.20
CA HIS A 207 6.26 6.01 7.10
C HIS A 207 6.36 7.54 6.99
N LEU A 208 5.25 8.25 7.17
CA LEU A 208 5.26 9.72 7.19
C LEU A 208 6.11 10.26 8.36
N LYS A 209 6.01 9.62 9.54
CA LYS A 209 6.84 9.96 10.71
C LYS A 209 8.34 9.80 10.42
N GLN A 210 8.73 8.68 9.81
CA GLN A 210 10.13 8.43 9.44
C GLN A 210 10.68 9.50 8.48
N GLU A 211 9.88 9.92 7.50
CA GLU A 211 10.28 10.98 6.57
C GLU A 211 10.41 12.35 7.23
N ILE A 212 9.52 12.69 8.17
CA ILE A 212 9.62 13.93 8.95
C ILE A 212 10.89 13.93 9.81
N ILE A 213 11.22 12.81 10.46
CA ILE A 213 12.45 12.66 11.24
C ILE A 213 13.68 12.79 10.32
N ALA A 214 13.64 12.21 9.12
CA ALA A 214 14.72 12.36 8.14
C ALA A 214 14.89 13.82 7.67
N ILE A 215 13.81 14.58 7.57
CA ILE A 215 13.87 16.02 7.26
C ILE A 215 14.49 16.78 8.44
N GLN A 216 14.09 16.50 9.68
CA GLN A 216 14.67 17.10 10.88
C GLN A 216 16.18 16.85 10.98
N THR A 217 16.63 15.62 10.73
CA THR A 217 18.06 15.31 10.78
C THR A 217 18.84 16.03 9.69
N LEU A 218 18.27 16.18 8.50
CA LEU A 218 18.89 16.95 7.41
C LEU A 218 18.95 18.46 7.71
N LEU A 219 17.94 19.01 8.38
CA LEU A 219 17.96 20.40 8.84
C LEU A 219 19.04 20.62 9.90
N LEU A 220 19.13 19.72 10.90
CA LEU A 220 20.19 19.75 11.92
C LEU A 220 21.59 19.66 11.31
N VAL A 221 21.79 18.81 10.31
CA VAL A 221 23.08 18.73 9.61
C VAL A 221 23.37 20.03 8.86
N GLY A 222 22.38 20.63 8.21
CA GLY A 222 22.55 21.90 7.49
C GLY A 222 22.75 23.12 8.39
N GLU A 223 22.30 23.08 9.65
CA GLU A 223 22.58 24.11 10.65
C GLU A 223 24.00 24.00 11.21
N ASN A 224 24.52 22.76 11.33
CA ASN A 224 25.83 22.48 11.92
C ASN A 224 26.96 22.33 10.88
N THR A 225 26.67 22.41 9.59
CA THR A 225 27.65 22.24 8.51
C THR A 225 27.39 23.20 7.35
N THR A 226 28.37 23.40 6.48
CA THR A 226 28.20 24.11 5.19
C THR A 226 27.45 23.28 4.13
N TYR A 227 27.01 22.07 4.47
CA TYR A 227 26.30 21.18 3.55
C TYR A 227 24.82 21.54 3.48
N HIS A 228 24.35 21.86 2.26
CA HIS A 228 22.95 22.13 2.00
C HIS A 228 22.32 20.96 1.23
N PRO A 229 21.73 19.96 1.92
CA PRO A 229 21.25 18.70 1.31
C PRO A 229 20.19 18.89 0.23
N PHE A 230 19.50 20.04 0.24
CA PHE A 230 18.38 20.34 -0.64
C PHE A 230 18.70 21.36 -1.75
N LEU A 231 19.93 21.88 -1.82
CA LEU A 231 20.26 22.99 -2.74
C LEU A 231 20.16 22.55 -4.20
N GLU A 232 20.63 21.33 -4.50
CA GLU A 232 20.49 20.72 -5.83
C GLU A 232 19.01 20.50 -6.19
N MET A 233 18.21 19.99 -5.26
CA MET A 233 16.79 19.71 -5.48
C MET A 233 15.96 20.98 -5.62
N LYS A 234 16.28 22.03 -4.84
CA LYS A 234 15.69 23.36 -4.96
C LYS A 234 15.85 23.90 -6.39
N SER A 235 17.08 23.85 -6.91
CA SER A 235 17.35 24.32 -8.28
C SER A 235 16.60 23.52 -9.35
N LYS A 236 16.30 22.24 -9.11
CA LYS A 236 15.53 21.37 -10.02
C LYS A 236 14.03 21.65 -9.95
N VAL A 237 13.50 21.94 -8.75
CA VAL A 237 12.09 22.30 -8.56
C VAL A 237 11.79 23.66 -9.16
N GLU A 238 12.62 24.68 -8.91
CA GLU A 238 12.44 26.04 -9.45
C GLU A 238 12.47 26.10 -10.99
N LYS A 239 13.12 25.13 -11.63
CA LYS A 239 13.20 25.01 -13.10
C LYS A 239 12.07 24.18 -13.71
N ASN A 240 11.13 23.69 -12.90
CA ASN A 240 10.02 22.84 -13.35
C ASN A 240 8.69 23.36 -12.80
N ASP A 241 7.85 23.86 -13.69
CA ASP A 241 6.54 24.45 -13.36
C ASP A 241 5.61 23.46 -12.65
N PHE A 242 5.61 22.20 -13.07
CA PHE A 242 4.79 21.15 -12.44
C PHE A 242 5.22 20.86 -10.99
N LEU A 243 6.54 20.80 -10.73
CA LEU A 243 7.06 20.58 -9.38
C LEU A 243 6.82 21.80 -8.49
N THR A 244 6.97 22.99 -9.06
CA THR A 244 6.66 24.26 -8.39
C THR A 244 5.19 24.34 -8.05
N GLU A 245 4.31 23.93 -8.97
CA GLU A 245 2.86 23.82 -8.73
C GLU A 245 2.54 22.78 -7.66
N LEU A 246 3.31 21.69 -7.56
CA LEU A 246 3.12 20.66 -6.53
C LEU A 246 3.48 21.17 -5.13
N VAL A 247 4.55 21.96 -5.01
CA VAL A 247 4.91 22.69 -3.78
C VAL A 247 3.89 23.80 -3.49
N ASN A 248 3.34 24.43 -4.53
CA ASN A 248 2.39 25.52 -4.41
C ASN A 248 0.93 25.08 -4.28
N ALA A 249 0.65 23.80 -4.46
CA ALA A 249 -0.69 23.23 -4.40
C ALA A 249 -1.37 23.63 -3.09
N LYS A 250 -2.62 24.09 -3.18
CA LYS A 250 -3.41 24.71 -2.10
C LYS A 250 -2.93 24.28 -0.71
N THR A 251 -2.30 25.25 -0.07
CA THR A 251 -1.74 25.23 1.28
C THR A 251 -2.78 24.77 2.30
N PHE A 252 -2.31 24.42 3.49
CA PHE A 252 -3.10 23.91 4.62
C PHE A 252 -4.26 24.81 5.06
N PHE A 253 -4.33 26.03 4.53
CA PHE A 253 -5.33 27.04 4.82
C PHE A 253 -6.26 27.21 3.62
#